data_AF-A0ABD5EUG3-F1
#
_entry.id   AF-A0ABD5EUG3-F1
#
_cell.length_a   1.000
_cell.length_b   1.000
_cell.length_c   1.000
_cell.angle_alpha   90.00
_cell.angle_beta   90.00
_cell.angle_gamma   90.00
#
_symmetry.space_group_name_H-M   'P 1'
#
loop_
_entity.id
_entity.type
_entity.pdbx_description
1 polymer ?
#
loop_
_entity_poly.entity_id
_entity_poly.type
_entity_poly.pdbx_seq_one_letter_code
_entity_poly.pdbx_strand_id
1 'polypeptide(L)' 'MADDDGTITTESLQHSMVEKLMAIIGAPDDEDVARSAAEVVRALDARLTGAS' A
#
# COMPACT_ATOMS: atom_id res chain seq x y z
N MET A 1 -8.86 13.64 12.71
CA MET A 1 -7.56 13.09 13.14
C MET A 1 -7.86 12.01 14.14
N ALA A 2 -7.40 10.79 13.84
CA ALA A 2 -7.83 9.48 14.35
C ALA A 2 -9.08 8.93 13.65
N ASP A 3 -8.86 8.23 12.53
CA ASP A 3 -9.67 7.06 12.18
C ASP A 3 -9.28 5.96 13.19
N ASP A 4 -9.92 6.03 14.36
CA ASP A 4 -9.78 5.09 15.47
C ASP A 4 -10.70 3.88 15.20
N ASP A 5 -10.31 3.05 14.25
CA ASP A 5 -10.70 1.65 14.20
C ASP A 5 -9.46 0.93 13.70
N GLY A 6 -8.99 -0.09 14.41
CA GLY A 6 -7.78 -0.85 14.05
C GLY A 6 -7.85 -1.57 12.69
N THR A 7 -8.82 -1.24 11.83
CA THR A 7 -8.90 -1.66 10.45
C THR A 7 -8.23 -0.64 9.55
N ILE A 8 -7.16 -1.07 8.89
CA ILE A 8 -6.57 -0.29 7.80
C ILE A 8 -7.67 -0.01 6.76
N THR A 9 -7.99 1.27 6.57
CA THR A 9 -9.02 1.70 5.62
C THR A 9 -8.49 1.60 4.18
N THR A 10 -9.40 1.44 3.21
CA THR A 10 -9.02 1.39 1.80
C THR A 10 -8.31 2.67 1.34
N GLU A 11 -8.71 3.84 1.85
CA GLU A 11 -8.02 5.11 1.60
C GLU A 11 -6.60 5.13 2.15
N SER A 12 -6.37 4.56 3.34
CA SER A 12 -5.03 4.45 3.91
C SER A 12 -4.12 3.55 3.05
N LEU A 13 -4.64 2.43 2.55
CA LEU A 13 -3.93 1.56 1.60
C LEU A 13 -3.62 2.25 0.26
N GLN A 14 -4.56 3.04 -0.27
CA GLN A 14 -4.33 3.82 -1.50
C GLN A 14 -3.24 4.87 -1.31
N HIS A 15 -3.25 5.60 -0.18
CA HIS A 15 -2.21 6.58 0.12
C HIS A 15 -0.83 5.90 0.23
N SER A 16 -0.75 4.78 0.95
CA SER A 16 0.48 3.99 1.02
C SER A 16 0.94 3.46 -0.33
N MET A 17 0.05 3.11 -1.25
CA MET A 17 0.44 2.73 -2.63
C MET A 17 1.10 3.89 -3.38
N VAL A 18 0.58 5.11 -3.26
CA VAL A 18 1.15 6.29 -3.91
C VAL A 18 2.53 6.61 -3.35
N GLU A 19 2.71 6.53 -2.04
CA GLU A 19 4.01 6.71 -1.39
C GLU A 19 5.04 5.66 -1.83
N LYS A 20 4.63 4.39 -1.93
CA LYS A 20 5.48 3.31 -2.44
C LYS A 20 5.86 3.53 -3.91
N LEU A 21 4.93 3.99 -4.74
CA LEU A 21 5.20 4.31 -6.14
C LEU A 21 6.23 5.44 -6.28
N MET A 22 6.07 6.51 -5.49
CA MET A 22 7.04 7.61 -5.42
C MET A 22 8.42 7.11 -4.97
N ALA A 23 8.48 6.21 -3.99
CA ALA A 23 9.74 5.63 -3.51
C ALA A 23 10.44 4.77 -4.59
N ILE A 24 9.69 3.95 -5.34
CA ILE A 24 10.25 3.18 -6.48
C ILE A 24 10.81 4.11 -7.56
N ILE A 25 10.12 5.21 -7.86
CA ILE A 25 10.60 6.19 -8.84
C ILE A 25 11.92 6.83 -8.37
N GLY A 26 12.08 7.06 -7.06
CA GLY A 26 13.30 7.61 -6.45
C GLY A 26 14.45 6.61 -6.30
N ALA A 27 14.15 5.32 -6.16
CA ALA A 27 15.12 4.24 -5.97
C ALA A 27 14.67 2.96 -6.71
N PRO A 28 14.78 2.92 -8.05
CA PRO A 28 14.26 1.82 -8.86
C PRO A 28 15.01 0.49 -8.66
N ASP A 29 16.28 0.56 -8.23
CA ASP A 29 17.15 -0.61 -8.02
C ASP A 29 17.13 -1.12 -6.56
N ASP A 30 16.28 -0.56 -5.70
CA ASP A 30 16.17 -0.97 -4.30
C ASP A 30 15.16 -2.11 -4.14
N GLU A 31 15.68 -3.32 -3.92
CA GLU A 31 14.87 -4.55 -3.77
C GLU A 31 13.95 -4.53 -2.56
N ASP A 32 14.32 -3.83 -1.48
CA ASP A 32 13.52 -3.75 -0.27
C ASP A 32 12.33 -2.80 -0.47
N VAL A 33 12.53 -1.70 -1.20
CA VAL A 33 11.44 -0.82 -1.67
C VAL A 33 10.47 -1.59 -2.56
N ALA A 34 10.98 -2.37 -3.52
CA ALA A 34 10.15 -3.19 -4.41
C ALA A 34 9.34 -4.25 -3.64
N ARG A 35 9.97 -4.95 -2.69
CA ARG A 35 9.29 -5.95 -1.84
C ARG A 35 8.16 -5.33 -1.04
N SER A 36 8.43 -4.20 -0.39
CA SER A 36 7.45 -3.52 0.46
C SER A 36 6.29 -2.93 -0.36
N ALA A 37 6.53 -2.47 -1.59
CA ALA A 37 5.46 -2.04 -2.48
C ALA A 37 4.55 -3.22 -2.90
N ALA A 38 5.14 -4.38 -3.20
CA ALA A 38 4.39 -5.57 -3.58
C ALA A 38 3.49 -6.10 -2.45
N GLU A 39 3.87 -5.91 -1.19
CA GLU A 39 3.04 -6.25 -0.03
C GLU A 39 1.80 -5.35 0.08
N VAL A 40 1.96 -4.04 -0.12
CA VAL A 40 0.85 -3.08 -0.09
C VAL A 40 -0.14 -3.34 -1.23
N VAL A 41 0.36 -3.63 -2.44
CA VAL A 41 -0.50 -3.99 -3.58
C VAL A 41 -1.31 -5.25 -3.29
N ARG A 42 -0.69 -6.29 -2.73
CA ARG A 42 -1.40 -7.53 -2.36
C ARG A 42 -2.44 -7.31 -1.28
N ALA A 43 -2.15 -6.47 -0.29
CA ALA A 43 -3.10 -6.12 0.75
C ALA A 43 -4.31 -5.36 0.19
N LEU A 44 -4.09 -4.42 -0.73
CA LEU A 44 -5.18 -3.71 -1.39
C LEU A 44 -6.01 -4.64 -2.29
N ASP A 45 -5.36 -5.50 -3.08
CA ASP A 45 -6.02 -6.46 -3.97
C ASP A 45 -6.92 -7.45 -3.19
N ALA A 46 -6.41 -8.00 -2.08
CA ALA A 46 -7.18 -8.86 -1.20
C ALA A 46 -8.38 -8.14 -0.58
N ARG A 47 -8.23 -6.86 -0.23
CA ARG A 47 -9.32 -6.03 0.31
C ARG A 47 -10.40 -5.77 -0.74
N LEU A 48 -10.02 -5.50 -1.98
CA LEU A 48 -10.94 -5.20 -3.08
C LEU A 48 -11.68 -6.46 -3.56
N THR A 49 -10.96 -7.59 -3.67
CA THR A 49 -11.56 -8.87 -4.08
C THR A 49 -12.43 -9.46 -2.98
N GLY A 50 -12.06 -9.29 -1.71
CA GLY A 50 -12.88 -9.70 -0.56
C GLY A 50 -14.06 -8.77 -0.24
N ALA A 51 -14.15 -7.62 -0.90
CA ALA A 51 -15.28 -6.69 -0.81
C ALA A 51 -16.34 -6.90 -1.91
N SER A 52 -16.20 -7.97 -2.72
CA SER A 52 -17.15 -8.36 -3.77
C SER A 52 -18.30 -9.21 -3.25
#